data_AF-A0A1F6R1H7-F1
#
_entry.id   AF-A0A1F6R1H7-F1
#
_cell.length_a   1.000
_cell.length_b   1.000
_cell.length_c   1.000
_cell.angle_alpha   90.00
_cell.angle_beta   90.00
_cell.angle_gamma   90.00
#
_symmetry.space_group_name_H-M   'P 1'
#
loop_
_entity.id
_entity.type
_entity.pdbx_description
1 polymer ?
#
loop_
_entity_poly.entity_id
_entity_poly.type
_entity_poly.pdbx_seq_one_letter_code
_entity_poly.pdbx_strand_id
1 'polypeptide(L)'
;MKAVLICFSTKSRQFKSNYDRNRFFRGLYGWRQVINTGNKKYIYERQGLLGGIPHIRVDQSMFIIMERHAEAMREFLDGWEDKIDWQLFNVLLDDDQKKKLRGVLDG
;
A
#
# COMPACT_ATOMS: atom_id res chain seq x y z
N MET A 1 -18.02 -11.68 -4.76
CA MET A 1 -16.69 -11.03 -4.63
C MET A 1 -16.60 -10.46 -3.24
N LYS A 2 -15.58 -10.87 -2.47
CA LYS A 2 -15.32 -10.36 -1.13
C LYS A 2 -14.17 -9.36 -1.18
N ALA A 3 -14.26 -8.33 -0.36
CA ALA A 3 -13.25 -7.31 -0.24
C ALA A 3 -13.02 -6.98 1.23
N VAL A 4 -11.84 -6.44 1.50
CA VAL A 4 -11.41 -6.10 2.85
C VAL A 4 -10.96 -4.65 2.87
N LEU A 5 -11.39 -3.92 3.90
CA LEU A 5 -10.82 -2.65 4.31
C LEU A 5 -9.64 -2.95 5.23
N ILE A 6 -8.50 -2.37 4.90
CA ILE A 6 -7.29 -2.41 5.70
C ILE A 6 -7.13 -1.05 6.33
N CYS A 7 -6.92 -1.03 7.64
CA CYS A 7 -6.59 0.15 8.41
C CYS A 7 -5.26 -0.07 9.10
N PHE A 8 -4.39 0.93 9.11
CA PHE A 8 -3.20 0.88 9.95
C PHE A 8 -2.94 2.23 10.65
N SER A 9 -2.15 2.17 11.72
CA SER A 9 -1.60 3.34 12.39
C SER A 9 -0.13 3.12 12.72
N THR A 10 0.67 4.18 12.67
CA THR A 10 2.11 4.08 12.95
C THR A 10 2.41 4.34 14.43
N LYS A 11 3.17 3.45 15.05
CA LYS A 11 3.78 3.65 16.37
C LYS A 11 4.99 4.56 16.19
N SER A 12 4.76 5.87 16.03
CA SER A 12 5.81 6.82 15.60
C SER A 12 7.11 6.75 16.42
N ARG A 13 7.04 6.40 17.71
CA ARG A 13 8.21 6.24 18.60
C ARG A 13 9.03 4.97 18.34
N GLN A 14 8.47 3.96 17.68
CA GLN A 14 9.13 2.68 17.38
C GLN A 14 9.95 2.72 16.09
N PHE A 15 9.73 3.73 15.24
CA PHE A 15 10.59 3.96 14.08
C PHE A 15 11.91 4.58 14.52
N LYS A 16 13.02 3.92 14.18
CA LYS A 16 14.37 4.35 14.57
C LYS A 16 14.76 5.70 13.97
N SER A 17 14.16 6.05 12.83
CA SER A 17 14.42 7.28 12.11
C SER A 17 13.34 7.57 11.07
N ASN A 18 13.36 8.79 10.52
CA ASN A 18 12.56 9.13 9.34
C ASN A 18 12.87 8.23 8.14
N TYR A 19 14.11 7.75 8.00
CA TYR A 19 14.47 6.82 6.93
C TYR A 19 13.76 5.46 7.10
N ASP A 20 13.75 4.93 8.32
CA ASP A 20 13.06 3.66 8.64
C ASP A 20 11.55 3.80 8.42
N ARG A 21 10.95 4.91 8.85
CA ARG A 21 9.55 5.22 8.58
C ARG A 21 9.26 5.36 7.09
N ASN A 22 10.12 6.04 6.36
CA ASN A 22 9.99 6.16 4.91
C ASN A 22 10.14 4.81 4.21
N ARG A 23 10.94 3.87 4.74
CA ARG A 23 11.05 2.53 4.18
C ARG A 23 9.71 1.78 4.22
N PHE A 24 8.96 1.89 5.31
CA PHE A 24 7.59 1.36 5.39
C PHE A 24 6.69 1.96 4.31
N PHE A 25 6.59 3.29 4.26
CA PHE A 25 5.70 3.97 3.31
C PHE A 25 6.11 3.74 1.85
N ARG A 26 7.40 3.71 1.55
CA ARG A 26 7.93 3.38 0.21
C ARG A 26 7.66 1.92 -0.17
N GLY A 27 7.73 1.00 0.79
CA GLY A 27 7.37 -0.39 0.57
C GLY A 27 5.88 -0.55 0.25
N LEU A 28 5.02 0.20 0.94
CA LEU A 28 3.57 0.14 0.74
C LEU A 28 3.12 0.86 -0.55
N TYR A 29 3.51 2.12 -0.72
CA TYR A 29 3.01 3.01 -1.77
C TYR A 29 3.94 3.14 -2.99
N GLY A 30 5.19 2.72 -2.87
CA GLY A 30 6.21 3.01 -3.87
C GLY A 30 6.77 4.42 -3.72
N TRP A 31 7.68 4.78 -4.62
CA TRP A 31 8.29 6.10 -4.68
C TRP A 31 8.99 6.39 -6.01
N ARG A 32 9.23 7.68 -6.27
CA ARG A 32 10.01 8.15 -7.41
C ARG A 32 11.45 8.39 -6.98
N GLN A 33 12.37 7.64 -7.58
CA GLN A 33 13.80 7.83 -7.43
C GLN A 33 14.30 8.77 -8.52
N VAL A 34 14.94 9.86 -8.11
CA VAL A 34 15.54 10.84 -9.02
C VAL A 34 17.06 10.71 -8.94
N ILE A 35 17.70 10.43 -10.07
CA ILE A 35 19.16 10.36 -10.20
C ILE A 35 19.61 11.53 -11.08
N ASN A 36 20.46 12.40 -10.54
CA ASN A 36 21.08 13.49 -11.29
C ASN A 36 22.50 13.07 -11.67
N THR A 37 22.78 13.01 -12.96
CA THR A 37 24.12 12.66 -13.49
C THR A 37 24.56 13.75 -14.46
N GLY A 38 25.49 14.61 -14.02
CA GLY A 38 25.87 15.83 -14.73
C GLY A 38 24.65 16.75 -14.92
N ASN A 39 24.37 17.12 -16.17
CA ASN A 39 23.20 17.95 -16.55
C ASN A 39 21.93 17.15 -16.85
N LYS A 40 21.93 15.83 -16.63
CA LYS A 40 20.78 14.95 -16.93
C LYS A 40 20.08 14.49 -15.66
N LYS A 41 18.75 14.42 -15.72
CA LYS A 41 17.87 13.94 -14.65
C LYS A 41 17.15 12.66 -15.10
N TYR A 42 17.41 11.56 -14.41
CA TYR A 42 16.74 10.27 -14.63
C TYR A 42 15.74 10.03 -13.52
N ILE A 43 14.53 9.62 -13.88
CA ILE A 43 13.44 9.36 -12.92
C ILE A 43 13.02 7.90 -13.06
N TYR A 44 13.13 7.16 -11.96
CA TYR A 44 12.73 5.77 -11.88
C TYR A 44 11.55 5.64 -10.92
N GLU A 45 10.48 4.98 -11.37
CA GLU A 45 9.36 4.64 -10.50
C GLU A 45 9.62 3.29 -9.84
N ARG A 46 9.66 3.29 -8.51
CA ARG A 46 9.78 2.08 -7.71
C ARG A 46 8.40 1.74 -7.18
N GLN A 47 7.81 0.66 -7.69
CA GLN A 47 6.50 0.21 -7.26
C GLN A 47 6.57 -0.30 -5.81
N GLY A 48 5.59 0.10 -5.00
CA GLY A 48 5.31 -0.52 -3.71
C GLY A 48 4.30 -1.66 -3.89
N LEU A 49 3.94 -2.30 -2.78
CA LEU A 49 2.97 -3.39 -2.78
C LEU A 49 1.64 -2.99 -3.42
N LEU A 50 1.13 -1.80 -3.11
CA LEU A 50 -0.12 -1.29 -3.69
C LEU A 50 -0.02 -0.90 -5.17
N GLY A 51 1.20 -0.79 -5.71
CA GLY A 51 1.41 -0.59 -7.15
C GLY A 51 1.02 -1.82 -7.98
N GLY A 52 1.07 -3.02 -7.40
CA GLY A 52 0.65 -4.28 -8.04
C GLY A 52 -0.72 -4.78 -7.59
N ILE A 53 -1.36 -4.11 -6.62
CA ILE A 53 -2.65 -4.54 -6.05
C ILE A 53 -3.72 -3.50 -6.41
N PRO A 54 -4.79 -3.88 -7.13
CA PRO A 54 -5.93 -3.02 -7.36
C PRO A 54 -6.55 -2.64 -6.01
N HIS A 55 -6.63 -1.34 -5.74
CA HIS A 55 -7.09 -0.84 -4.46
C HIS A 55 -7.94 0.41 -4.61
N ILE A 56 -8.85 0.61 -3.67
CA ILE A 56 -9.56 1.88 -3.48
C ILE A 56 -8.97 2.53 -2.25
N ARG A 57 -8.35 3.69 -2.44
CA ARG A 57 -7.85 4.47 -1.33
C ARG A 57 -9.02 5.18 -0.63
N VAL A 58 -9.17 4.94 0.66
CA VAL A 58 -10.13 5.66 1.52
C VAL A 58 -9.42 6.82 2.22
N ASP A 59 -8.20 6.57 2.74
CA ASP A 59 -7.34 7.55 3.40
C ASP A 59 -5.83 7.25 3.16
N GLN A 60 -4.93 8.03 3.74
CA GLN A 60 -3.49 7.74 3.82
C GLN A 60 -3.16 6.48 4.62
N SER A 61 -4.03 6.04 5.52
CA SER A 61 -3.82 4.81 6.30
C SER A 61 -4.94 3.78 6.15
N MET A 62 -5.82 3.98 5.17
CA MET A 62 -6.98 3.13 4.93
C MET A 62 -7.19 2.87 3.44
N PHE A 63 -7.31 1.60 3.07
CA PHE A 63 -7.55 1.21 1.68
C PHE A 63 -8.30 -0.11 1.59
N ILE A 64 -9.09 -0.26 0.53
CA ILE A 64 -9.90 -1.44 0.26
C ILE A 64 -9.26 -2.22 -0.87
N ILE A 65 -9.10 -3.53 -0.68
CA ILE A 65 -8.60 -4.46 -1.70
C ILE A 65 -9.52 -5.67 -1.82
N MET A 66 -9.38 -6.41 -2.91
CA MET A 66 -10.00 -7.72 -3.05
C MET A 66 -9.40 -8.71 -2.04
N GLU A 67 -10.23 -9.56 -1.43
CA GLU A 67 -9.79 -10.53 -0.41
C GLU A 67 -8.66 -11.45 -0.90
N ARG A 68 -8.62 -11.78 -2.20
CA ARG A 68 -7.54 -12.56 -2.82
C ARG A 68 -6.13 -11.95 -2.67
N HIS A 69 -6.04 -10.64 -2.39
CA HIS A 69 -4.78 -9.93 -2.17
C HIS A 69 -4.49 -9.72 -0.67
N ALA A 70 -5.37 -10.18 0.22
CA ALA A 70 -5.25 -9.96 1.65
C ALA A 70 -4.01 -10.65 2.24
N GLU A 71 -3.64 -11.83 1.75
CA GLU A 71 -2.47 -12.58 2.23
C GLU A 71 -1.17 -11.80 2.02
N ALA A 72 -0.89 -11.35 0.79
CA ALA A 72 0.28 -10.52 0.50
C ALA A 72 0.34 -9.22 1.34
N MET A 73 -0.83 -8.64 1.64
CA MET A 73 -0.89 -7.47 2.52
C MET A 73 -0.60 -7.82 3.98
N ARG A 74 -1.12 -8.94 4.48
CA ARG A 74 -0.82 -9.42 5.85
C ARG A 74 0.66 -9.67 6.01
N GLU A 75 1.28 -10.42 5.09
CA GLU A 75 2.71 -10.69 5.11
C GLU A 75 3.54 -9.39 5.17
N PHE A 76 3.16 -8.38 4.38
CA PHE A 76 3.81 -7.08 4.44
C PHE A 76 3.61 -6.39 5.78
N LEU A 77 2.37 -6.28 6.28
CA LEU A 77 2.05 -5.55 7.50
C LEU A 77 2.61 -6.23 8.76
N ASP A 78 2.61 -7.57 8.80
CA ASP A 78 3.17 -8.38 9.87
C ASP A 78 4.69 -8.18 9.97
N GLY A 79 5.37 -8.00 8.84
CA GLY A 79 6.79 -7.60 8.82
C GLY A 79 7.09 -6.24 9.47
N TRP A 80 6.06 -5.47 9.84
CA TRP A 80 6.16 -4.17 10.53
C TRP A 80 5.36 -4.13 11.83
N GLU A 81 4.86 -5.26 12.37
CA GLU A 81 3.97 -5.30 13.54
C GLU A 81 4.55 -4.63 14.81
N ASP A 82 5.88 -4.59 14.93
CA ASP A 82 6.60 -3.91 16.00
C ASP A 82 6.44 -2.37 15.93
N LYS A 83 6.17 -1.85 14.74
CA LYS A 83 6.14 -0.41 14.41
C LYS A 83 4.78 0.10 13.96
N ILE A 84 3.85 -0.77 13.61
CA ILE A 84 2.49 -0.40 13.24
C ILE A 84 1.48 -1.23 14.00
N ASP A 85 0.26 -0.72 14.11
CA ASP A 85 -0.92 -1.52 14.41
C ASP A 85 -1.76 -1.56 13.14
N TRP A 86 -2.36 -2.70 12.84
CA TRP A 86 -3.19 -2.86 11.65
C TRP A 86 -4.39 -3.77 11.90
N GLN A 87 -5.46 -3.54 11.15
CA GLN A 87 -6.70 -4.32 11.23
C GLN A 87 -7.30 -4.53 9.83
N LEU A 88 -8.03 -5.63 9.69
CA LEU A 88 -8.76 -6.03 8.49
C LEU A 88 -10.25 -6.13 8.80
N PHE A 89 -11.09 -5.52 7.96
CA PHE A 89 -12.54 -5.60 8.06
C PHE A 89 -13.13 -6.08 6.74
N ASN A 90 -14.04 -7.05 6.79
CA ASN A 90 -14.83 -7.40 5.61
C ASN A 90 -15.75 -6.23 5.25
N VAL A 91 -15.78 -5.86 3.97
CA VAL A 91 -16.63 -4.77 3.49
C VAL A 91 -17.53 -5.22 2.34
N LEU A 92 -18.73 -4.65 2.31
CA LEU A 92 -19.63 -4.76 1.18
C LEU A 92 -19.27 -3.66 0.18
N LEU A 93 -19.22 -4.04 -1.10
CA LEU A 93 -18.92 -3.12 -2.19
C LEU A 93 -20.18 -2.82 -3.00
N ASP A 94 -20.32 -1.57 -3.40
CA ASP A 94 -21.22 -1.20 -4.50
C ASP A 94 -20.63 -1.62 -5.86
N ASP A 95 -21.41 -1.45 -6.93
CA ASP A 95 -21.00 -1.89 -8.26
C ASP A 95 -19.87 -1.05 -8.87
N ASP A 96 -19.77 0.23 -8.52
CA ASP A 96 -18.68 1.10 -8.96
C ASP A 96 -17.36 0.71 -8.30
N GLN A 97 -17.38 0.41 -7.01
CA GLN A 97 -16.25 -0.08 -6.24
C GLN A 97 -15.79 -1.45 -6.76
N LYS A 98 -16.72 -2.36 -7.06
CA LYS A 98 -16.40 -3.64 -7.70
C LYS A 98 -15.71 -3.42 -9.06
N LYS A 99 -16.21 -2.49 -9.87
CA LYS A 99 -15.62 -2.19 -11.19
C LYS A 99 -14.20 -1.64 -11.06
N LYS A 100 -13.95 -0.71 -10.14
CA LYS A 100 -12.60 -0.18 -9.85
C LYS A 100 -11.61 -1.27 -9.47
N LEU A 101 -12.04 -2.25 -8.66
CA LEU A 101 -11.19 -3.35 -8.21
C LEU A 101 -11.06 -4.50 -9.23
N ARG A 102 -11.86 -4.50 -10.31
CA ARG A 102 -11.73 -5.42 -11.45
C ARG A 102 -10.77 -4.92 -12.52
N GLY A 103 -10.68 -3.60 -12.72
CA GLY A 103 -10.02 -2.93 -13.86
C GLY A 103 -8.50 -3.10 -14.00
N VAL A 104 -7.91 -4.13 -13.40
CA VAL A 104 -6.50 -4.53 -13.58
C VAL A 104 -6.40 -5.95 -14.16
N LEU A 105 -7.53 -6.62 -14.44
CA LEU A 105 -7.55 -7.94 -15.09
C LEU A 105 -7.83 -7.88 -16.61
N ASP A 106 -8.14 -6.70 -17.16
CA ASP A 106 -8.50 -6.51 -18.58
C ASP A 106 -7.52 -5.57 -19.33
N GLY A 107 -6.25 -5.53 -18.91
CA GLY A 107 -5.18 -4.78 -19.56
C GLY A 107 -4.08 -5.69 -20.08
#